data_AF-A0A7W7K282-F1
#
_entry.id   AF-A0A7W7K282-F1
#
_cell.length_a   1.000
_cell.length_b   1.000
_cell.length_c   1.000
_cell.angle_alpha   90.00
_cell.angle_beta   90.00
_cell.angle_gamma   90.00
#
_symmetry.space_group_name_H-M   'P 1'
#
loop_
_entity.id
_entity.type
_entity.pdbx_description
1 polymer ?
#
loop_
_entity_poly.entity_id
_entity_poly.type
_entity_poly.pdbx_seq_one_letter_code
_entity_poly.pdbx_strand_id
1 'polypeptide(L)'
;MNDPTPPYIPPRPYIPASLSEIYDLLGSMVLDAPTFIDQSGSFPDRNVESRFHQLAGGFELVKAKLGETRYASLVELAAQAKALFADDLEDTNGKTDQGRALLFEIEDIIQATRAERTKERLPDEEGNVTGD
;
A
#
# COMPACT_ATOMS: atom_id res chain seq x y z
N MET A 1 -26.40 28.81 -23.66
CA MET A 1 -25.31 29.18 -22.73
C MET A 1 -24.91 27.90 -22.03
N ASN A 2 -23.75 27.34 -22.34
CA ASN A 2 -23.20 26.22 -21.59
C ASN A 2 -22.35 26.83 -20.48
N ASP A 3 -22.78 26.67 -19.23
CA ASP A 3 -21.92 26.97 -18.09
C ASP A 3 -20.69 26.05 -18.18
N PRO A 4 -19.46 26.57 -18.00
CA PRO A 4 -18.30 25.72 -17.89
C PRO A 4 -18.46 24.85 -16.64
N THR A 5 -18.49 23.53 -16.82
CA THR A 5 -18.39 22.58 -15.71
C THR A 5 -17.15 22.94 -14.87
N PRO A 6 -17.29 23.07 -13.54
CA PRO A 6 -16.14 23.30 -12.68
C PRO A 6 -15.09 22.20 -12.93
N PRO A 7 -13.79 22.54 -12.89
CA PRO A 7 -12.75 21.54 -13.07
C PRO A 7 -12.94 20.43 -12.05
N TYR A 8 -12.98 19.19 -12.52
CA TYR A 8 -12.95 18.02 -11.64
C TYR A 8 -11.65 18.07 -10.83
N ILE A 9 -11.78 18.23 -9.52
CA ILE A 9 -10.68 18.06 -8.59
C ILE A 9 -10.76 16.60 -8.14
N PRO A 10 -9.87 15.72 -8.60
CA PRO A 10 -9.87 14.35 -8.11
C PRO A 10 -9.74 14.38 -6.59
N PRO A 11 -10.58 13.62 -5.85
CA PRO A 11 -10.37 13.46 -4.42
C PRO A 11 -8.96 12.91 -4.19
N ARG A 12 -8.32 13.35 -3.10
CA ARG A 12 -7.02 12.78 -2.72
C ARG A 12 -7.17 11.25 -2.61
N PRO A 13 -6.17 10.46 -3.06
CA PRO A 13 -6.24 9.01 -2.94
C PRO A 13 -6.54 8.62 -1.50
N TYR A 14 -7.48 7.70 -1.31
CA TYR A 14 -7.75 7.12 0.00
C TYR A 14 -6.47 6.51 0.58
N ILE A 15 -6.19 6.76 1.86
CA ILE A 15 -5.06 6.17 2.59
C ILE A 15 -5.62 5.05 3.47
N PRO A 16 -5.15 3.79 3.34
CA PRO A 16 -5.61 2.71 4.19
C PRO A 16 -5.25 2.97 5.65
N ALA A 17 -6.20 2.77 6.56
CA ALA A 17 -6.08 3.15 7.97
C ALA A 17 -5.92 1.95 8.91
N SER A 18 -6.02 0.72 8.40
CA SER A 18 -5.86 -0.52 9.17
C SER A 18 -4.78 -1.44 8.59
N LEU A 19 -4.31 -2.41 9.38
CA LEU A 19 -3.35 -3.41 8.91
C LEU A 19 -3.99 -4.33 7.85
N SER A 20 -5.30 -4.62 7.97
CA SER A 20 -6.06 -5.35 6.97
C SER A 20 -6.17 -4.61 5.64
N GLU A 21 -6.50 -3.31 5.66
CA GLU A 21 -6.60 -2.51 4.43
C GLU A 21 -5.24 -2.34 3.73
N ILE A 22 -4.16 -2.23 4.51
CA ILE A 22 -2.79 -2.23 3.95
C ILE A 22 -2.48 -3.58 3.30
N TYR A 23 -2.88 -4.69 3.91
CA TYR A 23 -2.71 -6.02 3.33
C TYR A 23 -3.50 -6.18 2.01
N ASP A 24 -4.75 -5.72 1.96
CA ASP A 24 -5.56 -5.74 0.73
C ASP A 24 -4.96 -4.84 -0.36
N LEU A 25 -4.40 -3.68 0.02
CA LEU A 25 -3.69 -2.79 -0.89
C LEU A 25 -2.48 -3.50 -1.53
N LEU A 26 -1.69 -4.21 -0.72
CA LEU A 26 -0.50 -4.94 -1.18
C LEU A 26 -0.85 -6.02 -2.21
N GLY A 27 -1.89 -6.82 -1.94
CA GLY A 27 -2.35 -7.82 -2.89
C GLY A 27 -2.73 -7.22 -4.25
N SER A 28 -3.40 -6.06 -4.26
CA SER A 28 -3.68 -5.34 -5.51
C SER A 28 -2.42 -4.76 -6.15
N MET A 29 -1.46 -4.23 -5.38
CA MET A 29 -0.19 -3.74 -5.92
C MET A 29 0.64 -4.83 -6.62
N VAL A 30 0.65 -6.05 -6.08
CA VAL A 30 1.34 -7.20 -6.70
C VAL A 30 0.76 -7.53 -8.07
N LEU A 31 -0.57 -7.49 -8.20
CA LEU A 31 -1.29 -7.76 -9.46
C LEU A 31 -1.09 -6.66 -10.50
N ASP A 32 -1.09 -5.40 -10.07
CA ASP A 32 -1.03 -4.25 -10.98
C ASP A 32 0.41 -3.85 -11.37
N ALA A 33 1.43 -4.44 -10.74
CA ALA A 33 2.83 -4.19 -11.04
C ALA A 33 3.24 -4.60 -12.48
N PRO A 34 4.18 -3.89 -13.12
CA PRO A 34 4.99 -2.79 -12.58
C PRO A 34 4.39 -1.39 -12.78
N THR A 35 3.29 -1.27 -13.54
CA THR A 35 2.78 0.05 -13.98
C THR A 35 1.76 0.65 -13.03
N PHE A 36 1.03 -0.18 -12.29
CA PHE A 36 -0.03 0.21 -11.37
C PHE A 36 -1.21 0.95 -12.02
N ILE A 37 -1.36 0.80 -13.34
CA ILE A 37 -2.41 1.45 -14.11
C ILE A 37 -3.72 0.68 -13.96
N ASP A 38 -4.80 1.38 -13.60
CA ASP A 38 -6.13 0.79 -13.61
C ASP A 38 -6.68 0.70 -15.04
N GLN A 39 -6.68 -0.51 -15.59
CA GLN A 39 -7.22 -0.77 -16.93
C GLN A 39 -8.74 -0.64 -17.02
N SER A 40 -9.46 -0.67 -15.89
CA SER A 40 -10.92 -0.49 -15.88
C SER A 40 -11.35 0.98 -16.04
N GLY A 41 -10.44 1.92 -15.79
CA GLY A 41 -10.72 3.37 -15.80
C GLY A 41 -11.51 3.88 -14.59
N SER A 42 -11.72 3.04 -13.57
CA SER A 42 -12.38 3.43 -12.31
C SER A 42 -11.52 4.38 -11.48
N PHE A 43 -10.20 4.27 -11.61
CA PHE A 43 -9.19 5.04 -10.90
C PHE A 43 -8.09 5.50 -11.87
N PRO A 44 -8.40 6.45 -12.77
CA PRO A 44 -7.54 6.83 -13.90
C PRO A 44 -6.20 7.45 -13.46
N ASP A 45 -6.12 7.96 -12.23
CA ASP A 45 -4.92 8.59 -11.68
C ASP A 45 -3.97 7.60 -10.98
N ARG A 46 -4.26 6.28 -11.01
CA ARG A 46 -3.38 5.26 -10.41
C ARG A 46 -2.09 5.09 -11.20
N ASN A 47 -0.98 5.14 -10.49
CA ASN A 47 0.38 4.88 -10.97
C ASN A 47 1.29 4.52 -9.78
N VAL A 48 2.57 4.24 -10.06
CA VAL A 48 3.57 3.92 -9.03
C VAL A 48 3.63 4.98 -7.91
N GLU A 49 3.62 6.27 -8.25
CA GLU A 49 3.69 7.34 -7.26
C GLU A 49 2.46 7.34 -6.34
N SER A 50 1.27 7.25 -6.91
CA SER A 50 0.03 7.27 -6.13
C SER A 50 -0.06 6.04 -5.21
N ARG A 51 0.33 4.86 -5.69
CA ARG A 51 0.24 3.61 -4.90
C ARG A 51 1.23 3.58 -3.76
N PHE A 52 2.48 3.98 -4.00
CA PHE A 52 3.47 4.07 -2.94
C PHE A 52 3.19 5.22 -1.96
N HIS A 53 2.51 6.28 -2.40
CA HIS A 53 1.97 7.30 -1.49
C HIS A 53 0.90 6.72 -0.55
N GLN A 54 -0.06 5.94 -1.07
CA GLN A 54 -1.06 5.25 -0.26
C GLN A 54 -0.41 4.31 0.75
N LEU A 55 0.58 3.53 0.30
CA LEU A 55 1.27 2.55 1.14
C LEU A 55 2.04 3.22 2.28
N ALA A 56 2.86 4.23 1.98
CA ALA A 56 3.62 4.98 2.98
C ALA A 56 2.71 5.74 3.96
N GLY A 57 1.62 6.35 3.46
CA GLY A 57 0.62 6.99 4.30
C GLY A 57 -0.06 6.00 5.25
N GLY A 58 -0.37 4.80 4.77
CA GLY A 58 -0.97 3.75 5.59
C GLY A 58 -0.04 3.30 6.71
N PHE A 59 1.24 3.08 6.42
CA PHE A 59 2.24 2.74 7.44
C PHE A 59 2.32 3.79 8.55
N GLU A 60 2.22 5.08 8.21
CA GLU A 60 2.19 6.16 9.20
C GLU A 60 0.95 6.06 10.11
N LEU A 61 -0.23 5.83 9.54
CA LEU A 61 -1.47 5.71 10.31
C LEU A 61 -1.45 4.53 11.28
N VAL A 62 -0.86 3.40 10.88
CA VAL A 62 -0.77 2.19 11.73
C VAL A 62 0.53 2.11 12.52
N LYS A 63 1.36 3.16 12.52
CA LYS A 63 2.69 3.17 13.14
C LYS A 63 2.67 2.73 14.61
N ALA A 64 1.68 3.19 15.37
CA ALA A 64 1.51 2.81 16.78
C ALA A 64 1.27 1.29 16.97
N LYS A 65 0.65 0.62 15.99
CA LYS A 65 0.37 -0.83 15.99
C LYS A 65 1.60 -1.64 15.57
N LEU A 66 2.42 -1.08 14.68
CA LEU A 66 3.65 -1.70 14.17
C LEU A 66 4.81 -1.63 15.17
N GLY A 67 4.93 -0.49 15.86
CA GLY A 67 6.16 -0.10 16.55
C GLY A 67 7.23 0.44 15.59
N GLU A 68 8.16 1.23 16.13
CA GLU A 68 9.16 1.99 15.35
C GLU A 68 10.02 1.12 14.43
N THR A 69 10.48 -0.04 14.92
CA THR A 69 11.37 -0.93 14.14
C THR A 69 10.69 -1.45 12.89
N ARG A 70 9.46 -1.99 13.02
CA ARG A 70 8.73 -2.53 11.88
C ARG A 70 8.33 -1.42 10.92
N TYR A 71 7.86 -0.29 11.44
CA TYR A 71 7.57 0.88 10.62
C TYR A 71 8.77 1.30 9.75
N ALA A 72 9.97 1.42 10.33
CA ALA A 72 11.17 1.78 9.59
C ALA A 72 11.49 0.76 8.48
N SER A 73 11.41 -0.54 8.78
CA SER A 73 11.60 -1.60 7.79
C SER A 73 10.58 -1.53 6.65
N LEU A 74 9.30 -1.31 6.94
CA LEU A 74 8.26 -1.20 5.91
C LEU A 74 8.49 -0.01 4.98
N VAL A 75 8.87 1.16 5.53
CA VAL A 75 9.20 2.35 4.74
C VAL A 75 10.41 2.10 3.83
N GLU A 76 11.44 1.44 4.35
CA GLU A 76 12.64 1.12 3.59
C GLU A 76 12.35 0.13 2.45
N LEU A 77 11.66 -0.97 2.74
CA LEU A 77 11.26 -1.97 1.75
C LEU A 77 10.39 -1.35 0.66
N ALA A 78 9.43 -0.49 1.02
CA ALA A 78 8.58 0.19 0.06
C ALA A 78 9.37 1.15 -0.83
N ALA A 79 10.34 1.89 -0.29
CA ALA A 79 11.21 2.75 -1.08
C ALA A 79 12.06 1.95 -2.08
N GLN A 80 12.59 0.79 -1.68
CA GLN A 80 13.35 -0.10 -2.54
C GLN A 80 12.46 -0.71 -3.65
N ALA A 81 11.28 -1.22 -3.30
CA ALA A 81 10.32 -1.78 -4.25
C ALA A 81 9.92 -0.73 -5.31
N LYS A 82 9.64 0.50 -4.87
CA LYS A 82 9.31 1.61 -5.77
C LYS A 82 10.41 1.86 -6.81
N ALA A 83 11.67 1.88 -6.37
CA ALA A 83 12.81 2.08 -7.27
C ALA A 83 12.94 0.95 -8.30
N LEU A 84 12.72 -0.31 -7.87
CA LEU A 84 12.76 -1.46 -8.77
C LEU A 84 11.69 -1.39 -9.85
N PHE A 85 10.45 -1.01 -9.51
CA PHE A 85 9.39 -0.85 -10.50
C PHE A 85 9.64 0.32 -11.47
N ALA A 86 10.18 1.44 -10.97
CA ALA A 86 10.53 2.58 -11.81
C ALA A 86 11.61 2.23 -12.85
N ASP A 87 12.47 1.27 -12.53
CA ASP A 87 13.56 0.80 -13.39
C ASP A 87 13.14 -0.31 -14.39
N ASP A 88 11.89 -0.79 -14.36
CA ASP A 88 11.42 -1.92 -15.18
C ASP A 88 9.95 -1.79 -15.59
N LEU A 89 9.60 -0.63 -16.13
CA LEU A 89 8.23 -0.31 -16.56
C LEU A 89 7.67 -1.27 -17.62
N GLU A 90 8.54 -1.92 -18.40
CA GLU A 90 8.18 -2.85 -19.47
C GLU A 90 8.28 -4.32 -19.05
N ASP A 91 8.69 -4.62 -17.81
CA ASP A 91 8.87 -5.98 -17.29
C ASP A 91 9.81 -6.85 -18.18
N THR A 92 11.03 -6.35 -18.40
CA THR A 92 12.01 -6.98 -19.31
C THR A 92 13.35 -7.28 -18.67
N ASN A 93 13.64 -6.73 -17.48
CA ASN A 93 14.94 -6.88 -16.83
C ASN A 93 14.88 -7.61 -15.47
N GLY A 94 13.69 -8.06 -15.06
CA GLY A 94 13.47 -8.87 -13.87
C GLY A 94 13.40 -8.08 -12.56
N LYS A 95 13.52 -6.74 -12.59
CA LYS A 95 13.33 -5.93 -11.39
C LYS A 95 11.87 -5.88 -10.96
N THR A 96 10.92 -6.07 -11.87
CA THR A 96 9.49 -6.22 -11.51
C THR A 96 9.29 -7.37 -10.50
N ASP A 97 9.92 -8.52 -10.74
CA ASP A 97 9.83 -9.66 -9.82
C ASP A 97 10.55 -9.39 -8.49
N GLN A 98 11.68 -8.69 -8.52
CA GLN A 98 12.37 -8.25 -7.29
C GLN A 98 11.50 -7.26 -6.49
N GLY A 99 10.82 -6.33 -7.17
CA GLY A 99 9.87 -5.41 -6.54
C GLY A 99 8.69 -6.15 -5.91
N ARG A 100 8.12 -7.14 -6.60
CA ARG A 100 7.07 -8.02 -6.06
C ARG A 100 7.55 -8.80 -4.83
N ALA A 101 8.78 -9.32 -4.84
CA ALA A 101 9.36 -9.99 -3.69
C ALA A 101 9.39 -9.08 -2.44
N LEU A 102 9.78 -7.81 -2.60
CA LEU A 102 9.74 -6.84 -1.51
C LEU A 102 8.31 -6.51 -1.05
N LEU A 103 7.33 -6.49 -1.95
CA LEU A 103 5.91 -6.35 -1.55
C LEU A 103 5.45 -7.54 -0.71
N PHE A 104 5.86 -8.77 -1.03
CA PHE A 104 5.56 -9.95 -0.21
C PHE A 104 6.25 -9.89 1.17
N GLU A 105 7.49 -9.39 1.25
CA GLU A 105 8.14 -9.18 2.55
C GLU A 105 7.39 -8.17 3.43
N ILE A 106 6.83 -7.12 2.83
CA ILE A 106 5.96 -6.16 3.51
C ILE A 106 4.67 -6.87 3.99
N GLU A 107 4.04 -7.69 3.14
CA GLU A 107 2.85 -8.49 3.50
C GLU A 107 3.12 -9.38 4.72
N ASP A 108 4.27 -10.07 4.75
CA ASP A 108 4.67 -10.95 5.85
C ASP A 108 4.79 -10.19 7.17
N ILE A 109 5.40 -9.00 7.17
CA ILE A 109 5.52 -8.16 8.37
C ILE A 109 4.13 -7.68 8.85
N ILE A 110 3.26 -7.27 7.93
CA ILE A 110 1.90 -6.84 8.26
C ILE A 110 1.11 -8.01 8.88
N GLN A 111 1.13 -9.19 8.26
CA GLN A 111 0.43 -10.37 8.77
C GLN A 111 0.99 -10.84 10.10
N ALA A 112 2.32 -10.85 10.28
CA ALA A 112 2.94 -11.17 11.57
C ALA A 112 2.47 -10.21 12.67
N THR A 113 2.41 -8.90 12.37
CA THR A 113 1.90 -7.90 13.31
C THR A 113 0.43 -8.16 13.68
N ARG A 114 -0.43 -8.46 12.69
CA ARG A 114 -1.85 -8.79 12.94
C ARG A 114 -2.00 -10.04 13.80
N ALA A 115 -1.18 -11.06 13.54
CA ALA A 115 -1.18 -12.31 14.31
C ALA A 115 -0.74 -12.09 15.76
N GLU A 116 0.29 -11.28 16.00
CA GLU A 116 0.74 -10.88 17.34
C GLU A 116 -0.35 -10.13 18.11
N ARG A 117 -0.95 -9.10 17.49
CA ARG A 117 -2.05 -8.33 18.10
C ARG A 117 -3.23 -9.22 18.50
N THR A 118 -3.61 -10.16 17.62
CA THR A 118 -4.66 -11.15 17.90
C THR A 118 -4.30 -12.05 19.07
N LYS A 119 -3.06 -12.56 19.10
CA LYS A 119 -2.55 -13.42 20.18
C LYS A 119 -2.56 -12.70 21.53
N GLU A 120 -2.21 -11.42 21.53
CA GLU A 120 -2.18 -10.55 22.72
C GLU A 120 -3.56 -9.99 23.09
N ARG A 121 -4.60 -10.26 22.29
CA ARG A 121 -5.96 -9.74 22.48
C ARG A 121 -6.01 -8.22 22.54
N LEU A 122 -5.17 -7.56 21.75
CA LEU A 122 -5.21 -6.11 21.63
C LEU A 122 -6.46 -5.72 20.85
N PRO A 123 -7.29 -4.79 21.38
CA PRO A 123 -8.46 -4.33 20.66
C PRO A 123 -8.09 -3.39 19.52
N ASP A 124 -8.89 -3.43 18.46
CA ASP A 124 -8.95 -2.39 17.44
C ASP A 124 -9.72 -1.15 17.95
N GLU A 125 -9.95 -0.18 17.06
CA GLU A 125 -10.64 1.07 17.39
C GLU A 125 -12.11 0.88 17.80
N GLU A 126 -12.72 -0.24 17.41
CA GLU A 126 -14.10 -0.61 17.77
C GLU A 126 -14.15 -1.48 19.04
N GLY A 127 -13.00 -1.84 19.61
CA GLY A 127 -12.93 -2.72 20.78
C GLY A 127 -12.92 -4.21 20.45
N ASN A 128 -12.83 -4.59 19.17
CA ASN A 128 -12.83 -5.98 18.73
C ASN A 128 -11.40 -6.53 18.64
N VAL A 129 -11.23 -7.85 18.76
CA VAL A 129 -9.93 -8.52 18.59
C VAL A 129 -9.85 -9.09 17.17
N THR A 130 -9.41 -8.26 16.23
CA THR A 130 -9.35 -8.57 14.79
C THR A 130 -7.91 -8.65 14.25
N GLY A 131 -6.94 -8.19 15.04
CA GLY A 131 -5.57 -7.97 14.61
C GLY A 131 -5.31 -6.57 14.03
N ASP A 132 -6.36 -5.78 13.80
CA ASP A 132 -6.27 -4.34 13.56
C ASP A 132 -6.18 -3.54 14.86
#